data_AF-A0A8T6NCJ1-F1
#
_entry.id   AF-A0A8T6NCJ1-F1
#
_cell.length_a   1.000
_cell.length_b   1.000
_cell.length_c   1.000
_cell.angle_alpha   90.00
_cell.angle_beta   90.00
_cell.angle_gamma   90.00
#
_symmetry.space_group_name_H-M   'P 1'
#
loop_
_entity.id
_entity.type
_entity.pdbx_description
1 polymer ?
#
loop_
_entity_poly.entity_id
_entity_poly.type
_entity_poly.pdbx_seq_one_letter_code
_entity_poly.pdbx_strand_id
1 'polypeptide(L)'
;MLLPAEIESKTLIPALRAILAKKLADQHNIREDEISKMLGVTQAAISNYIRGTRGDPKLIEKLLADKQVSEMITELSDRLSSDMAYTPSSLARFISLCNYIKSSLLICEIHHKLETNIDEAICKECENMLLKGPGSVY
;
A
#
# COMPACT_ATOMS: atom_id res chain seq x y z
N MET A 1 -10.87 2.59 -18.30
CA MET A 1 -11.28 2.39 -16.90
C MET A 1 -10.36 1.42 -16.22
N LEU A 2 -9.45 1.95 -15.40
CA LEU A 2 -8.59 1.16 -14.54
C LEU A 2 -9.43 0.48 -13.46
N LEU A 3 -9.24 -0.83 -13.30
CA LEU A 3 -9.84 -1.55 -12.16
C LEU A 3 -9.11 -1.18 -10.87
N PRO A 4 -9.78 -1.25 -9.69
CA PRO A 4 -9.13 -1.02 -8.39
C PRO A 4 -7.85 -1.85 -8.19
N ALA A 5 -7.82 -3.09 -8.69
CA ALA A 5 -6.65 -3.96 -8.62
C ALA A 5 -5.47 -3.46 -9.47
N GLU A 6 -5.73 -2.79 -10.60
CA GLU A 6 -4.69 -2.17 -11.40
C GLU A 6 -4.10 -0.95 -10.71
N ILE A 7 -4.95 -0.16 -10.06
CA ILE A 7 -4.51 0.99 -9.25
C ILE A 7 -3.70 0.48 -8.07
N GLU A 8 -4.19 -0.55 -7.38
CA GLU A 8 -3.51 -1.18 -6.26
C GLU A 8 -2.10 -1.64 -6.64
N SER A 9 -1.97 -2.36 -7.75
CA SER A 9 -0.67 -2.88 -8.22
C SER A 9 0.27 -1.80 -8.74
N LYS A 10 -0.24 -0.78 -9.44
CA LYS A 10 0.57 0.27 -10.08
C LYS A 10 0.95 1.41 -9.13
N THR A 11 0.14 1.70 -8.10
CA THR A 11 0.37 2.85 -7.22
C THR A 11 0.40 2.49 -5.74
N LEU A 12 -0.63 1.82 -5.22
CA LEU A 12 -0.77 1.60 -3.77
C LEU A 12 0.34 0.71 -3.20
N ILE A 13 0.53 -0.47 -3.77
CA ILE A 13 1.54 -1.43 -3.30
C ILE A 13 2.95 -0.82 -3.37
N PRO A 14 3.35 -0.14 -4.47
CA PRO A 14 4.61 0.60 -4.50
C PRO A 14 4.76 1.65 -3.39
N ALA A 15 3.71 2.44 -3.10
CA ALA A 15 3.76 3.45 -2.04
C ALA A 15 3.89 2.82 -0.65
N LEU A 16 3.10 1.78 -0.35
CA LEU A 16 3.18 1.05 0.92
C LEU A 16 4.55 0.41 1.13
N ARG A 17 5.11 -0.22 0.10
CA ARG A 17 6.48 -0.77 0.15
C ARG A 17 7.51 0.33 0.35
N ALA A 18 7.31 1.52 -0.23
CA ALA A 18 8.21 2.65 -0.03
C ALA A 18 8.21 3.13 1.43
N ILE A 19 7.02 3.23 2.03
CA ILE A 19 6.88 3.60 3.45
C ILE A 19 7.55 2.56 4.35
N LEU A 20 7.27 1.27 4.14
CA LEU A 20 7.86 0.19 4.94
C LEU A 20 9.38 0.14 4.80
N ALA A 21 9.92 0.26 3.58
CA ALA A 21 11.36 0.26 3.34
C ALA A 21 12.05 1.40 4.10
N LYS A 22 11.49 2.60 4.06
CA LYS A 22 12.02 3.76 4.80
C LYS A 22 11.95 3.56 6.32
N LYS A 23 10.81 3.09 6.84
CA LYS A 23 10.66 2.81 8.28
C LYS A 23 11.67 1.76 8.75
N LEU A 24 11.82 0.65 8.03
CA LEU A 24 12.77 -0.41 8.37
C LEU A 24 14.23 0.07 8.31
N ALA A 25 14.58 0.91 7.34
CA ALA A 25 15.92 1.48 7.24
C ALA A 25 16.17 2.54 8.33
N ASP A 26 15.30 3.54 8.44
CA ASP A 26 15.55 4.74 9.24
C ASP A 26 15.24 4.53 10.74
N GLN A 27 14.21 3.75 11.07
CA GLN A 27 13.74 3.57 12.45
C GLN A 27 14.28 2.29 13.09
N HIS A 28 14.49 1.24 12.30
CA HIS A 28 14.98 -0.05 12.80
C HIS A 28 16.44 -0.35 12.39
N ASN A 29 17.08 0.54 11.61
CA ASN A 29 18.47 0.43 11.17
C ASN A 29 18.79 -0.88 10.42
N ILE A 30 17.84 -1.37 9.62
CA ILE A 30 17.97 -2.61 8.85
C ILE A 30 18.56 -2.30 7.47
N ARG A 31 19.52 -3.12 7.03
CA ARG A 31 20.19 -2.96 5.73
C ARG A 31 19.25 -3.30 4.56
N GLU A 32 19.43 -2.61 3.42
CA GLU A 32 18.57 -2.77 2.24
C GLU A 32 18.46 -4.22 1.72
N ASP A 33 19.55 -4.99 1.80
CA ASP A 33 19.60 -6.40 1.40
C ASP A 33 18.72 -7.28 2.30
N GLU A 34 18.69 -7.04 3.61
CA GLU A 34 17.78 -7.73 4.52
C GLU A 34 16.32 -7.29 4.30
N ILE A 35 16.07 -5.98 4.15
CA ILE A 35 14.73 -5.47 3.83
C ILE A 35 14.18 -6.11 2.53
N SER A 36 15.05 -6.34 1.55
CA SER A 36 14.65 -6.94 0.27
C SER A 36 14.10 -8.36 0.45
N LYS A 37 14.73 -9.16 1.33
CA LYS A 37 14.26 -10.50 1.71
C LYS A 37 12.95 -10.41 2.50
N MET A 38 12.87 -9.46 3.43
CA MET A 38 11.69 -9.22 4.27
C MET A 38 10.47 -8.72 3.49
N LEU A 39 10.63 -8.05 2.36
CA LEU A 39 9.51 -7.54 1.56
C LEU A 39 9.27 -8.33 0.26
N GLY A 40 10.07 -9.37 0.02
CA GLY A 40 9.95 -10.24 -1.16
C GLY A 40 10.18 -9.50 -2.48
N VAL A 41 11.12 -8.56 -2.52
CA VAL A 41 11.46 -7.76 -3.72
C VAL A 41 12.97 -7.68 -3.89
N THR A 42 13.43 -7.16 -5.01
CA THR A 42 14.88 -6.98 -5.24
C THR A 42 15.45 -5.87 -4.35
N GLN A 43 16.72 -5.97 -3.97
CA GLN A 43 17.41 -4.89 -3.27
C GLN A 43 17.39 -3.58 -4.07
N ALA A 44 17.49 -3.66 -5.42
CA ALA A 44 17.35 -2.49 -6.29
C ALA A 44 15.98 -1.80 -6.13
N ALA A 45 14.90 -2.56 -5.91
CA ALA A 45 13.59 -1.99 -5.62
C ALA A 45 13.58 -1.26 -4.28
N ILE A 46 14.18 -1.84 -3.23
CA ILE A 46 14.33 -1.18 -1.91
C ILE A 46 15.12 0.12 -2.02
N SER A 47 16.24 0.10 -2.74
CA SER A 47 17.05 1.30 -2.95
C SER A 47 16.26 2.42 -3.66
N ASN A 48 15.44 2.07 -4.65
CA ASN A 48 14.55 3.03 -5.34
C ASN A 48 13.43 3.56 -4.43
N TYR A 49 12.89 2.72 -3.56
CA TYR A 49 11.91 3.13 -2.56
C TYR A 49 12.49 4.13 -1.56
N ILE A 50 13.67 3.84 -1.01
CA ILE A 50 14.34 4.70 -0.03
C ILE A 50 14.71 6.05 -0.64
N ARG A 51 15.29 6.06 -1.85
CA ARG A 51 15.58 7.29 -2.60
C ARG A 51 14.33 8.08 -3.03
N GLY A 52 13.14 7.51 -2.91
CA GLY A 52 11.90 8.13 -3.36
C GLY A 52 11.75 8.21 -4.88
N THR A 53 12.50 7.41 -5.64
CA THR A 53 12.34 7.30 -7.10
C THR A 53 11.20 6.36 -7.49
N ARG A 54 10.61 5.65 -6.52
CA ARG A 54 9.46 4.77 -6.71
C ARG A 54 8.45 4.93 -5.56
N GLY A 55 7.17 5.01 -5.92
CA GLY A 55 6.06 5.36 -5.03
C GLY A 55 5.70 6.84 -5.20
N ASP A 56 4.41 7.15 -5.35
CA ASP A 56 3.93 8.53 -5.51
C ASP A 56 4.05 9.28 -4.16
N PRO A 57 4.86 10.35 -4.08
CA PRO A 57 5.03 11.12 -2.84
C PRO A 57 3.72 11.68 -2.28
N LYS A 58 2.80 12.12 -3.13
CA LYS A 58 1.51 12.68 -2.70
C LYS A 58 0.61 11.60 -2.11
N LEU A 59 0.66 10.39 -2.68
CA LEU A 59 -0.03 9.25 -2.10
C LEU A 59 0.56 8.88 -0.75
N ILE A 60 1.89 8.81 -0.64
CA ILE A 60 2.57 8.48 0.62
C ILE A 60 2.17 9.46 1.73
N GLU A 61 2.19 10.77 1.44
CA GLU A 61 1.74 11.81 2.36
C GLU A 61 0.29 11.58 2.81
N LYS A 62 -0.61 11.33 1.86
CA LYS A 62 -2.03 11.07 2.14
C LYS A 62 -2.23 9.82 3.01
N LEU A 63 -1.52 8.73 2.71
CA LEU A 63 -1.59 7.49 3.49
C LEU A 63 -1.09 7.69 4.93
N LEU A 64 -0.02 8.47 5.11
CA LEU A 64 0.54 8.75 6.44
C LEU A 64 -0.30 9.76 7.24
N ALA A 65 -1.08 10.61 6.56
CA ALA A 65 -2.02 11.54 7.20
C ALA A 65 -3.27 10.83 7.75
N ASP A 66 -3.65 9.68 7.18
CA ASP A 66 -4.72 8.85 7.74
C ASP A 66 -4.20 8.10 8.97
N LYS A 67 -4.84 8.36 10.12
CA LYS A 67 -4.41 7.80 11.41
C LYS A 67 -4.43 6.27 11.42
N GLN A 68 -5.49 5.65 10.91
CA GLN A 68 -5.65 4.20 10.93
C GLN A 68 -4.64 3.53 10.00
N VAL A 69 -4.42 4.09 8.81
CA VAL A 69 -3.40 3.60 7.88
C VAL A 69 -2.00 3.70 8.50
N SER A 70 -1.67 4.84 9.11
CA SER A 70 -0.38 5.07 9.76
C SER A 70 -0.12 4.10 10.92
N GLU A 71 -1.13 3.82 11.74
CA GLU A 71 -1.08 2.81 12.81
C GLU A 71 -0.85 1.40 12.25
N MET A 72 -1.63 0.98 11.25
CA MET A 72 -1.49 -0.33 10.62
C MET A 72 -0.12 -0.53 9.95
N ILE A 73 0.43 0.52 9.33
CA ILE A 73 1.78 0.51 8.74
C ILE A 73 2.83 0.34 9.84
N THR A 74 2.69 1.07 10.96
CA THR A 74 3.65 1.01 12.06
C THR A 74 3.64 -0.36 12.74
N GLU A 75 2.46 -0.93 13.00
CA GLU A 75 2.37 -2.30 13.51
C GLU A 75 3.03 -3.32 12.57
N LEU A 76 2.87 -3.14 11.26
CA LEU A 76 3.49 -4.00 10.26
C LEU A 76 5.01 -3.83 10.22
N SER A 77 5.54 -2.61 10.26
CA SER A 77 6.99 -2.37 10.30
C SER A 77 7.63 -2.95 11.56
N ASP A 78 7.00 -2.75 12.71
CA ASP A 78 7.52 -3.24 14.00
C ASP A 78 7.60 -4.76 14.01
N ARG A 79 6.56 -5.45 13.52
CA ARG A 79 6.56 -6.91 13.39
C ARG A 79 7.61 -7.42 12.42
N LEU A 80 7.70 -6.81 11.23
CA LEU A 80 8.73 -7.17 10.26
C LEU A 80 10.13 -7.02 10.89
N SER A 81 10.37 -5.94 11.63
CA SER A 81 11.66 -5.71 12.31
C SER A 81 11.95 -6.72 13.43
N SER A 82 10.91 -7.19 14.13
CA SER A 82 11.04 -8.19 15.19
C SER A 82 11.28 -9.58 14.63
N ASP A 83 10.52 -9.96 13.60
CA ASP A 83 10.59 -11.29 12.99
C ASP A 83 11.81 -11.43 12.07
N MET A 84 12.32 -10.30 11.53
CA MET A 84 13.33 -10.24 10.48
C MET A 84 12.99 -11.12 9.26
N ALA A 85 11.69 -11.31 8.99
CA ALA A 85 11.20 -12.21 7.95
C ALA A 85 9.81 -11.80 7.45
N TYR A 86 9.49 -12.18 6.20
CA TYR A 86 8.13 -12.09 5.68
C TYR A 86 7.30 -13.30 6.12
N THR A 87 6.53 -13.14 7.19
CA THR A 87 5.74 -14.23 7.79
C THR A 87 4.32 -14.29 7.21
N PRO A 88 3.58 -15.40 7.34
CA PRO A 88 2.16 -15.45 7.02
C PRO A 88 1.34 -14.37 7.72
N SER A 89 1.72 -13.99 8.95
CA SER A 89 1.10 -12.86 9.66
C SER A 89 1.37 -11.52 8.98
N SER A 90 2.60 -11.30 8.51
CA SER A 90 2.97 -10.11 7.75
C SER A 90 2.18 -10.00 6.45
N LEU A 91 2.02 -11.11 5.72
CA LEU A 91 1.18 -11.18 4.52
C LEU A 91 -0.28 -10.79 4.83
N ALA A 92 -0.88 -11.42 5.84
CA ALA A 92 -2.26 -11.15 6.22
C ALA A 92 -2.46 -9.66 6.59
N ARG A 93 -1.52 -9.06 7.32
CA ARG A 93 -1.57 -7.64 7.69
C ARG A 93 -1.42 -6.71 6.50
N PHE A 94 -0.52 -7.01 5.57
CA PHE A 94 -0.37 -6.24 4.34
C PHE A 94 -1.66 -6.29 3.50
N ILE A 95 -2.28 -7.47 3.38
CA ILE A 95 -3.57 -7.62 2.68
C ILE A 95 -4.67 -6.83 3.40
N SER A 96 -4.75 -6.91 4.72
CA SER A 96 -5.72 -6.14 5.51
C SER A 96 -5.53 -4.64 5.34
N LEU A 97 -4.29 -4.16 5.28
CA LEU A 97 -3.96 -2.76 5.00
C LEU A 97 -4.44 -2.33 3.62
N CYS A 98 -4.14 -3.10 2.57
CA CYS A 98 -4.66 -2.84 1.23
C CYS A 98 -6.20 -2.80 1.21
N ASN A 99 -6.84 -3.75 1.88
CA ASN A 99 -8.30 -3.82 1.93
C ASN A 99 -8.92 -2.63 2.68
N TYR A 100 -8.33 -2.22 3.80
CA TYR A 100 -8.76 -1.03 4.53
C TYR A 100 -8.64 0.23 3.67
N ILE A 101 -7.52 0.41 2.97
CA ILE A 101 -7.29 1.56 2.09
C ILE A 101 -8.30 1.58 0.92
N LYS A 102 -8.70 0.40 0.43
CA LYS A 102 -9.74 0.25 -0.60
C LYS A 102 -11.13 0.60 -0.05
N SER A 103 -11.53 0.04 1.10
CA SER A 103 -12.86 0.27 1.67
C SER A 103 -13.04 1.67 2.27
N SER A 104 -11.95 2.35 2.63
CA SER A 104 -11.94 3.77 3.01
C SER A 104 -11.95 4.73 1.82
N LEU A 105 -11.95 4.20 0.58
CA LEU A 105 -11.99 4.98 -0.67
C LEU A 105 -10.79 5.93 -0.86
N LEU A 106 -9.72 5.79 -0.05
CA LEU A 106 -8.53 6.64 -0.13
C LEU A 106 -7.86 6.59 -1.52
N ILE A 107 -7.99 5.45 -2.20
CA ILE A 107 -7.47 5.22 -3.55
C ILE A 107 -8.25 5.93 -4.67
N CYS A 108 -9.51 6.31 -4.43
CA CYS A 108 -10.37 6.90 -5.47
C CYS A 108 -9.81 8.24 -5.95
N GLU A 109 -9.25 9.06 -5.06
CA GLU A 109 -8.63 10.33 -5.47
C GLU A 109 -7.46 10.11 -6.44
N ILE A 110 -6.68 9.04 -6.27
CA ILE A 110 -5.60 8.70 -7.19
C ILE A 110 -6.19 8.20 -8.50
N HIS A 111 -7.26 7.40 -8.44
CA HIS A 111 -7.96 6.95 -9.63
C HIS A 111 -8.37 8.14 -10.50
N HIS A 112 -9.04 9.13 -9.91
CA HIS A 112 -9.48 10.34 -10.61
C HIS A 112 -8.32 11.19 -11.16
N LYS A 113 -7.10 11.07 -10.59
CA LYS A 113 -5.89 11.71 -11.13
C LYS A 113 -5.29 10.93 -12.30
N LEU A 114 -5.35 9.61 -12.27
CA LEU A 114 -4.84 8.73 -13.34
C LEU A 114 -5.81 8.66 -14.53
N GLU A 115 -7.10 8.78 -14.27
CA GLU A 115 -8.17 8.69 -15.25
C GLU A 115 -9.19 9.79 -14.96
N THR A 116 -9.15 10.85 -15.77
CA THR A 116 -9.95 12.07 -15.54
C THR A 116 -11.38 11.94 -16.09
N ASN A 117 -11.63 10.99 -16.99
CA ASN A 117 -12.90 10.83 -17.72
C ASN A 117 -13.58 9.49 -17.34
N ILE A 118 -13.68 9.22 -16.05
CA ILE A 118 -14.36 8.05 -15.50
C ILE A 118 -15.87 8.28 -15.62
N ASP A 119 -16.59 7.32 -16.20
CA ASP A 119 -18.06 7.33 -16.21
C ASP A 119 -18.62 7.30 -14.78
N GLU A 120 -19.57 8.18 -14.47
CA GLU A 120 -20.10 8.36 -13.12
C GLU A 120 -20.86 7.12 -12.61
N ALA A 121 -21.61 6.45 -13.49
CA ALA A 121 -22.34 5.23 -13.12
C ALA A 121 -21.37 4.09 -12.80
N ILE A 122 -20.29 3.95 -13.59
CA ILE A 122 -19.25 2.96 -13.32
C ILE A 122 -18.45 3.32 -12.06
N CYS A 123 -18.15 4.60 -11.83
CA CYS A 123 -17.50 5.05 -10.59
C CYS A 123 -18.33 4.69 -9.37
N LYS A 124 -19.65 4.92 -9.44
CA LYS A 124 -20.55 4.64 -8.33
C LYS A 124 -20.66 3.15 -8.05
N GLU A 125 -20.70 2.33 -9.10
CA GLU A 125 -20.73 0.88 -8.93
C GLU A 125 -19.42 0.34 -8.34
N CYS A 126 -18.28 0.88 -8.76
CA CYS A 126 -16.99 0.57 -8.15
C CYS A 126 -16.96 0.92 -6.65
N GLU A 127 -17.43 2.11 -6.27
CA GLU A 127 -17.53 2.54 -4.88
C GLU A 127 -18.37 1.56 -4.05
N ASN A 128 -19.56 1.19 -4.56
CA ASN A 128 -20.43 0.21 -3.93
C ASN A 128 -19.72 -1.14 -3.69
N MET A 129 -18.94 -1.60 -4.66
CA MET A 129 -18.19 -2.86 -4.57
C MET A 129 -17.05 -2.79 -3.55
N LEU A 130 -16.34 -1.66 -3.46
CA LEU A 130 -15.28 -1.46 -2.48
C LEU A 130 -15.82 -1.42 -1.04
N LEU A 131 -17.01 -0.86 -0.84
CA LEU A 131 -17.64 -0.75 0.48
C LEU A 131 -18.24 -2.07 0.99
N LYS A 132 -18.79 -2.91 0.10
CA LYS A 132 -19.39 -4.19 0.51
C LYS A 132 -18.38 -5.32 0.73
N GLY A 133 -17.17 -5.20 0.17
CA GLY A 133 -16.09 -6.18 0.29
C GLY A 133 -16.19 -7.35 -0.71
N PRO A 134 -15.12 -8.14 -0.90
CA PRO A 134 -15.13 -9.27 -1.83
C PRO A 134 -16.09 -10.37 -1.34
N GLY A 135 -17.06 -10.75 -2.19
CA GLY A 135 -17.97 -11.88 -1.93
C GLY A 135 -19.39 -11.51 -1.48
N SER A 136 -19.71 -10.22 -1.35
CA SER A 136 -21.07 -9.73 -1.01
C SER A 136 -22.00 -9.59 -2.22
N VAL A 137 -21.61 -10.12 -3.37
CA VAL A 137 -22.42 -10.11 -4.59
C VAL A 137 -22.97 -11.52 -4.76
N TYR A 138 -24.12 -11.74 -4.13
CA TYR A 138 -25.30 -12.54 -4.50
C TYR A 138 -26.21 -12.64 -3.28
#